data_AF-A0A843SR23-F1
#
_entry.id   AF-A0A843SR23-F1
#
_cell.length_a   1.000
_cell.length_b   1.000
_cell.length_c   1.000
_cell.angle_alpha   90.00
_cell.angle_beta   90.00
_cell.angle_gamma   90.00
#
_symmetry.space_group_name_H-M   'P 1'
#
loop_
_entity.id
_entity.type
_entity.pdbx_description
1 polymer ?
#
loop_
_entity_poly.entity_id
_entity_poly.type
_entity_poly.pdbx_seq_one_letter_code
_entity_poly.pdbx_strand_id
1 'polypeptide(L)' 'MAGELWMSIPRFDEQPLVPVFADAFGTGGLVVRLERDGSGKITGMVAYGGRANGMKLVRRG' A
#
# COMPACT_ATOMS: atom_id res chain seq x y z
N MET A 1 10.87 1.39 18.17
CA MET A 1 10.73 2.36 17.07
C MET A 1 9.93 1.68 15.97
N ALA A 2 8.79 2.25 15.56
CA ALA A 2 8.07 1.76 14.39
C ALA A 2 8.92 2.09 13.15
N GLY A 3 9.10 1.13 12.24
CA GLY A 3 9.80 1.37 10.98
C GLY A 3 8.99 2.29 10.08
N GLU A 4 9.66 3.17 9.34
CA GLU A 4 9.03 3.99 8.30
C GLU A 4 8.82 3.16 7.03
N LEU A 5 7.68 3.35 6.37
CA LEU A 5 7.37 2.69 5.10
C LEU A 5 7.61 3.67 3.96
N TRP A 6 8.25 3.21 2.90
CA TRP A 6 8.56 4.00 1.71
C TRP A 6 8.11 3.26 0.46
N MET A 7 7.67 4.02 -0.55
CA MET A 7 7.28 3.52 -1.85
C MET A 7 8.33 3.92 -2.90
N SER A 8 8.88 2.93 -3.59
CA SER A 8 9.75 3.14 -4.75
C SER A 8 8.96 2.84 -6.03
N ILE A 9 8.95 3.79 -6.96
CA ILE A 9 8.41 3.60 -8.31
C ILE A 9 9.57 3.81 -9.28
N PRO A 10 9.85 2.89 -10.23
CA PRO A 10 11.06 2.96 -11.08
C PRO A 10 11.28 4.26 -11.87
N ARG A 11 10.27 5.13 -11.98
CA ARG A 11 10.33 6.39 -12.74
C ARG A 11 10.23 7.65 -11.87
N PHE A 12 10.07 7.51 -10.57
CA PHE A 12 9.88 8.61 -9.64
C PHE A 12 10.79 8.45 -8.42
N ASP A 13 11.05 9.56 -7.73
CA ASP A 13 11.72 9.52 -6.44
C ASP A 13 10.91 8.71 -5.43
N GLU A 14 11.60 8.14 -4.45
CA GLU A 14 10.96 7.45 -3.34
C GLU A 14 10.02 8.40 -2.59
N GLN A 15 8.86 7.88 -2.19
CA GLN A 15 7.88 8.66 -1.47
C GLN A 15 7.59 8.01 -0.12
N PRO A 16 7.51 8.79 0.98
CA PRO A 16 7.15 8.26 2.27
C PRO A 16 5.69 7.82 2.26
N LEU A 17 5.40 6.66 2.85
CA LEU A 17 4.06 6.14 3.03
C LEU A 17 3.59 6.44 4.46
N VAL A 18 2.69 7.41 4.59
CA VAL A 18 2.15 7.85 5.88
C VAL A 18 0.97 6.96 6.28
N PRO A 19 0.90 6.45 7.52
CA PRO A 19 -0.26 5.69 7.97
C PRO A 19 -1.52 6.56 7.94
N VAL A 20 -2.60 6.02 7.39
CA VAL A 20 -3.92 6.67 7.33
C VAL A 20 -4.86 6.01 8.33
N PHE A 21 -4.93 4.68 8.30
CA PHE A 21 -5.63 3.83 9.26
C PHE A 21 -5.00 2.42 9.23
N ALA A 22 -5.55 1.47 9.99
CA ALA A 22 -5.02 0.11 10.08
C ALA A 22 -4.79 -0.51 8.68
N ASP A 23 -3.54 -0.92 8.42
CA ASP A 23 -3.08 -1.49 7.15
C ASP A 23 -3.22 -0.59 5.92
N ALA A 24 -3.50 0.71 6.07
CA ALA A 24 -3.59 1.67 4.97
C ALA A 24 -2.57 2.79 5.07
N PHE A 25 -1.89 3.05 3.97
CA PHE A 25 -0.83 4.05 3.87
C PHE A 25 -1.05 4.94 2.65
N GLY A 26 -0.75 6.23 2.78
CA GLY A 26 -0.99 7.23 1.75
C GLY A 26 0.27 7.98 1.35
N THR A 27 0.31 8.38 0.08
CA THR A 27 1.28 9.34 -0.49
C THR A 27 0.72 9.97 -1.76
N GLY A 28 0.99 11.25 -2.00
CA GLY A 28 0.83 11.86 -3.34
C GLY A 28 -0.47 11.57 -4.10
N GLY A 29 -1.63 11.54 -3.42
CA GLY A 29 -2.93 11.25 -4.05
C GLY A 29 -3.26 9.76 -4.28
N LEU A 30 -2.43 8.86 -3.74
CA LEU A 30 -2.61 7.42 -3.70
C LEU A 30 -2.73 6.95 -2.25
N VAL A 31 -3.65 6.03 -2.00
CA VAL A 31 -3.72 5.23 -0.77
C VAL A 31 -3.59 3.75 -1.16
N VAL A 32 -2.76 3.02 -0.45
CA VAL A 32 -2.62 1.55 -0.55
C VAL A 32 -3.05 0.91 0.75
N ARG A 33 -3.99 -0.03 0.67
CA ARG A 33 -4.45 -0.83 1.81
C ARG A 33 -3.98 -2.26 1.67
N LEU A 34 -3.21 -2.74 2.61
CA LEU A 34 -2.77 -4.13 2.69
C LEU A 34 -3.94 -5.03 3.12
N GLU A 35 -4.02 -6.22 2.53
CA GLU A 35 -4.96 -7.26 2.93
C GLU A 35 -4.20 -8.39 3.60
N ARG A 36 -4.75 -8.91 4.71
CA ARG A 36 -4.17 -10.00 5.49
C ARG A 36 -5.11 -11.19 5.57
N ASP A 37 -4.56 -12.39 5.74
CA ASP A 37 -5.34 -13.57 6.12
C ASP A 37 -5.55 -13.65 7.65
N GLY A 38 -6.25 -14.69 8.11
CA GLY A 38 -6.52 -14.91 9.54
C GLY A 38 -5.29 -15.19 10.41
N SER A 39 -4.12 -15.43 9.80
CA SER A 39 -2.83 -15.55 10.50
C SER A 39 -2.06 -14.22 10.58
N GLY A 40 -2.60 -13.15 9.97
CA GLY A 40 -1.95 -11.85 9.88
C GLY A 40 -0.96 -11.70 8.73
N LYS A 41 -0.78 -12.73 7.89
CA LYS A 41 0.10 -12.68 6.72
C LYS A 41 -0.52 -11.80 5.64
N ILE A 42 0.28 -10.92 5.04
CA ILE A 42 -0.14 -10.08 3.91
C ILE A 42 -0.36 -10.97 2.66
N THR A 43 -1.56 -10.91 2.09
CA THR A 43 -2.00 -11.69 0.93
C THR A 43 -2.25 -10.84 -0.32
N GLY A 44 -2.31 -9.52 -0.16
CA GLY A 44 -2.52 -8.60 -1.27
C GLY A 44 -2.56 -7.15 -0.82
N MET A 45 -2.98 -6.29 -1.75
CA MET A 45 -3.25 -4.89 -1.48
C MET A 45 -4.33 -4.34 -2.43
N VAL A 46 -4.98 -3.27 -2.01
CA VAL A 46 -5.90 -2.48 -2.84
C VAL A 46 -5.36 -1.07 -2.97
N ALA A 47 -5.28 -0.58 -4.21
CA ALA A 47 -4.90 0.80 -4.51
C ALA A 47 -6.14 1.69 -4.63
N TYR A 48 -6.03 2.92 -4.12
CA TYR A 48 -7.04 3.97 -4.20
C TYR A 48 -6.36 5.25 -4.68
N GLY A 49 -6.47 5.55 -5.97
CA GLY A 49 -5.89 6.77 -6.53
C GLY A 49 -6.06 6.83 -8.05
N GLY A 50 -6.53 7.96 -8.56
CA GLY A 50 -6.74 8.18 -9.99
C GLY A 50 -7.44 7.00 -10.68
N ARG A 51 -6.82 6.49 -11.76
CA ARG A 51 -7.33 5.35 -12.53
C ARG A 51 -7.17 3.99 -11.84
N ALA A 52 -6.37 3.92 -10.77
CA ALA A 52 -6.14 2.69 -10.01
C ALA A 52 -7.14 2.51 -8.86
N ASN A 53 -8.17 3.37 -8.76
CA ASN A 53 -9.13 3.34 -7.66
C ASN A 53 -9.89 2.00 -7.61
N GLY A 54 -9.71 1.25 -6.51
CA GLY A 54 -10.31 -0.05 -6.28
C GLY A 54 -9.57 -1.22 -6.96
N MET A 55 -8.41 -0.98 -7.58
CA MET A 55 -7.62 -2.06 -8.19
C MET A 55 -6.98 -2.92 -7.10
N LYS A 56 -7.25 -4.23 -7.17
CA LYS A 56 -6.69 -5.23 -6.24
C LYS A 56 -5.49 -5.92 -6.87
N LEU A 57 -4.38 -5.93 -6.13
CA LEU A 57 -3.19 -6.71 -6.42
C LEU A 57 -3.15 -7.91 -5.47
N VAL A 58 -3.18 -9.11 -6.04
CA VAL A 58 -3.18 -10.36 -5.28
C VAL A 58 -1.79 -10.97 -5.33
N ARG A 59 -1.26 -11.36 -4.18
CA ARG A 59 -0.02 -12.12 -4.14
C ARG A 59 -0.27 -13.53 -4.68
N ARG A 60 0.41 -13.89 -5.77
CA ARG A 60 0.43 -15.26 -6.33
C ARG A 60 1.86 -15.78 -6.21
N GLY A 61 2.06 -16.91 -5.51
CA GLY A 61 3.38 -17.44 -5.15
C GLY A 61 3.68 -17.27 -3.66
#